data_AF-A0A7N2KTF7-F1
#
_entry.id   AF-A0A7N2KTF7-F1
#
_cell.length_a   1.000
_cell.length_b   1.000
_cell.length_c   1.000
_cell.angle_alpha   90.00
_cell.angle_beta   90.00
_cell.angle_gamma   90.00
#
_symmetry.space_group_name_H-M   'P 1'
#
loop_
_entity.id
_entity.type
_entity.pdbx_description
1 polymer ?
#
loop_
_entity_poly.entity_id
_entity_poly.type
_entity_poly.pdbx_seq_one_letter_code
_entity_poly.pdbx_strand_id
1 'polypeptide(L)'
;MVLVSLEIMPHKTSRGKVSLRWIETRPRLIIGDPELMRLILADKNGDFVKPPLNPLVHILQRGVSKLEGKRWAKRRRLITPAFHLEKLKKMVPAFSTSCLGLIGRWKKLVSPQGSHELDVAVEFQNLAGNVIARTGFGSSYEEGKRIFELQKEQAKLVLEAYQNIYIPGFSFTAYLYRFIPTKKNKRRYSIC
;
A
#
# COMPACT_ATOMS: atom_id res chain seq x y z
N MET A 1 12.04 -26.40 6.92
CA MET A 1 10.93 -25.44 6.69
C MET A 1 11.41 -24.37 5.72
N VAL A 2 11.20 -24.58 4.41
CA VAL A 2 11.61 -23.62 3.38
C VAL A 2 10.60 -22.48 3.40
N LEU A 3 10.99 -21.32 3.93
CA LEU A 3 10.17 -20.10 3.87
C LEU A 3 10.18 -19.58 2.44
N VAL A 4 9.26 -20.07 1.61
CA VAL A 4 9.03 -19.53 0.26
C VAL A 4 8.39 -18.16 0.42
N SER A 5 9.21 -17.11 0.43
CA SER A 5 8.74 -15.73 0.39
C SER A 5 8.30 -15.41 -1.04
N LEU A 6 7.00 -15.34 -1.24
CA LEU A 6 6.38 -15.13 -2.55
C LEU A 6 6.25 -13.64 -2.86
N GLU A 7 6.94 -13.21 -3.91
CA GLU A 7 6.69 -11.91 -4.55
C GLU A 7 6.02 -12.17 -5.90
N ILE A 8 4.75 -11.79 -6.01
CA ILE A 8 3.99 -11.82 -7.26
C ILE A 8 4.38 -10.57 -8.03
N MET A 9 5.15 -10.74 -9.11
CA MET A 9 5.54 -9.66 -10.02
C MET A 9 4.94 -9.93 -11.41
N PRO A 10 4.28 -8.94 -12.04
CA PRO A 10 3.60 -9.11 -13.34
C PRO A 10 4.54 -9.16 -14.56
N HIS A 11 5.86 -9.12 -14.36
CA HIS A 11 6.85 -9.17 -15.44
C HIS A 11 7.37 -10.60 -15.65
N LYS A 12 7.28 -11.09 -16.90
CA LYS A 12 7.98 -12.30 -17.37
C LYS A 12 9.45 -12.17 -17.01
N THR A 13 9.95 -12.93 -16.03
CA THR A 13 11.39 -12.94 -15.78
C THR A 13 12.07 -13.51 -17.02
N SER A 14 13.19 -12.94 -17.43
CA SER A 14 14.03 -13.42 -18.54
C SER A 14 14.52 -14.88 -18.36
N ARG A 15 14.17 -15.52 -17.24
CA ARG A 15 14.68 -16.80 -16.73
C ARG A 15 13.59 -17.87 -16.57
N GLY A 16 12.37 -17.66 -17.11
CA GLY A 16 11.28 -18.65 -17.11
C GLY A 16 10.09 -18.29 -16.21
N LYS A 17 9.10 -19.18 -16.10
CA LYS A 17 7.88 -18.93 -15.29
C LYS A 17 8.09 -19.05 -13.78
N VAL A 18 9.21 -19.61 -13.35
CA VAL A 18 9.62 -19.71 -11.94
C VAL A 18 11.09 -19.32 -11.88
N SER A 19 11.46 -18.42 -10.98
CA SER A 19 12.85 -17.97 -10.85
C SER A 19 13.24 -17.67 -9.41
N LEU A 20 14.51 -17.85 -9.08
CA LEU A 20 15.06 -17.57 -7.75
C LEU A 20 15.74 -16.19 -7.74
N ARG A 21 15.44 -15.39 -6.71
CA ARG A 21 16.14 -14.14 -6.41
C ARG A 21 16.58 -14.13 -4.96
N TRP A 22 17.80 -13.70 -4.71
CA TRP A 22 18.25 -13.41 -3.34
C TRP A 22 17.84 -11.98 -2.96
N ILE A 23 17.14 -11.84 -1.83
CA ILE A 23 16.94 -10.55 -1.17
C ILE A 23 17.62 -10.64 0.19
N GLU A 24 18.65 -9.81 0.37
CA GLU A 24 19.58 -9.91 1.50
C GLU A 24 20.17 -11.33 1.59
N THR A 25 20.04 -11.99 2.74
CA THR A 25 20.51 -13.36 2.99
C THR A 25 19.44 -14.41 2.74
N ARG A 26 18.26 -14.02 2.23
CA ARG A 26 17.11 -14.93 2.08
C ARG A 26 16.78 -15.15 0.60
N PRO A 27 16.76 -16.42 0.15
CA PRO A 27 16.27 -16.73 -1.18
C PRO A 27 14.75 -16.51 -1.25
N ARG A 28 14.28 -15.96 -2.37
CA ARG A 28 12.87 -15.75 -2.69
C ARG A 28 12.53 -16.38 -4.03
N LEU A 29 11.42 -17.09 -4.07
CA LEU A 29 10.91 -17.66 -5.30
C LEU A 29 9.93 -16.68 -5.93
N ILE A 30 10.24 -16.25 -7.15
CA ILE A 30 9.36 -15.43 -7.99
C ILE A 30 8.58 -16.39 -8.87
N ILE A 31 7.27 -16.42 -8.65
CA ILE A 31 6.34 -17.28 -9.39
C ILE A 31 5.58 -16.42 -10.38
N GLY A 32 5.78 -16.70 -11.66
CA GLY A 32 5.07 -16.13 -12.81
C GLY A 32 4.09 -17.12 -13.45
N ASP A 33 4.04 -18.37 -12.99
CA ASP A 33 3.13 -19.40 -13.52
C ASP A 33 1.72 -19.26 -12.90
N PRO A 34 0.65 -19.11 -13.72
CA PRO A 34 -0.71 -18.92 -13.22
C PRO A 34 -1.26 -20.07 -12.37
N GLU A 35 -0.93 -21.32 -12.68
CA GLU A 35 -1.44 -22.47 -11.92
C GLU A 35 -0.79 -22.53 -10.54
N LEU A 36 0.52 -22.26 -10.46
CA LEU A 36 1.20 -22.13 -9.18
C LEU A 36 0.70 -20.93 -8.37
N MET A 37 0.44 -19.78 -9.01
CA MET A 37 -0.17 -18.63 -8.33
C MET A 37 -1.54 -19.00 -7.75
N ARG A 38 -2.37 -19.70 -8.52
CA ARG A 38 -3.70 -20.14 -8.07
C ARG A 38 -3.59 -21.10 -6.89
N LEU A 39 -2.70 -22.09 -6.97
CA LEU A 39 -2.45 -23.05 -5.89
C LEU A 39 -2.12 -22.33 -4.56
N ILE A 40 -1.25 -21.32 -4.65
CA ILE A 40 -0.76 -20.57 -3.50
C ILE A 40 -1.82 -19.61 -2.95
N LEU A 41 -2.51 -18.86 -3.82
CA LEU A 41 -3.51 -17.87 -3.40
C LEU A 41 -4.81 -18.52 -2.91
N ALA A 42 -5.09 -19.76 -3.33
CA ALA A 42 -6.26 -20.53 -2.90
C ALA A 42 -5.98 -21.41 -1.68
N ASP A 43 -4.77 -21.37 -1.12
CA ASP A 43 -4.41 -22.17 0.05
C ASP A 43 -5.27 -21.79 1.26
N LYS A 44 -5.95 -22.81 1.79
CA LYS A 44 -6.80 -22.71 2.99
C LYS A 44 -6.13 -23.31 4.22
N ASN A 45 -5.09 -24.10 4.04
CA ASN A 45 -4.38 -24.79 5.11
C ASN A 45 -3.38 -23.87 5.81
N GLY A 46 -2.99 -22.77 5.16
CA GLY A 46 -2.03 -21.81 5.69
C GLY A 46 -0.59 -22.28 5.55
N ASP A 47 -0.34 -23.17 4.59
CA ASP A 47 0.97 -23.63 4.17
C ASP A 47 1.79 -22.48 3.56
N PHE A 48 1.10 -21.50 2.95
CA PHE A 48 1.69 -20.28 2.43
C PHE A 48 1.36 -19.07 3.30
N VAL A 49 2.38 -18.55 3.99
CA VAL A 49 2.27 -17.34 4.83
C VAL A 49 2.88 -16.13 4.12
N LYS A 50 2.39 -14.94 4.47
CA LYS A 50 3.00 -13.71 3.95
C LYS A 50 4.47 -13.63 4.35
N PRO A 51 5.36 -13.19 3.44
CA PRO A 51 6.76 -13.05 3.75
C PRO A 51 6.97 -12.04 4.88
N PRO A 52 7.98 -12.23 5.74
CA PRO A 52 8.31 -11.26 6.77
C PRO A 52 8.66 -9.92 6.12
N LEU A 53 7.93 -8.88 6.52
CA LEU A 53 8.15 -7.52 6.06
C LEU A 53 9.24 -6.85 6.89
N ASN A 54 9.91 -5.86 6.29
CA ASN A 54 10.81 -5.00 7.04
C ASN A 54 10.04 -4.31 8.19
N PRO A 55 10.58 -4.23 9.42
CA PRO A 55 9.93 -3.57 10.55
C PRO A 55 9.45 -2.15 10.27
N LEU A 56 10.11 -1.42 9.36
CA LEU A 56 9.67 -0.10 8.93
C LEU A 56 8.34 -0.12 8.19
N VAL A 57 8.03 -1.19 7.45
CA VAL A 57 6.74 -1.37 6.75
C VAL A 57 5.61 -1.63 7.75
N HIS A 58 5.91 -2.21 8.92
CA HIS A 58 4.92 -2.41 9.98
C HIS A 58 4.37 -1.12 10.56
N ILE A 59 5.06 0.01 10.36
CA ILE A 59 4.57 1.33 10.74
C ILE A 59 3.35 1.71 9.89
N LEU A 60 3.35 1.37 8.59
CA LEU A 60 2.26 1.67 7.65
C LEU A 60 1.07 0.72 7.79
N GLN A 61 1.30 -0.50 8.25
CA GLN A 61 0.34 -1.59 8.16
C GLN A 61 -0.05 -2.11 9.53
N ARG A 62 -1.01 -1.45 10.19
CA ARG A 62 -1.69 -1.97 11.40
C ARG A 62 -3.09 -2.55 11.10
N GLY A 63 -3.48 -2.59 9.83
CA GLY A 63 -4.79 -3.03 9.37
C GLY A 63 -4.91 -4.52 9.01
N VAL A 64 -6.01 -4.86 8.35
CA VAL A 64 -6.32 -6.23 7.87
C VAL A 64 -5.22 -6.79 6.98
N SER A 65 -4.46 -5.95 6.27
CA SER A 65 -3.35 -6.37 5.42
C SER A 65 -2.23 -7.11 6.18
N LYS A 66 -1.99 -6.77 7.45
CA LYS A 66 -0.93 -7.38 8.28
C LYS A 66 -1.41 -8.62 9.05
N LEU A 67 -2.69 -8.71 9.36
CA LEU A 67 -3.21 -9.81 10.19
C LEU A 67 -3.17 -11.13 9.42
N GLU A 68 -3.01 -12.25 10.15
CA GLU A 68 -3.11 -13.61 9.63
C GLU A 68 -4.10 -14.45 10.44
N GLY A 69 -4.51 -15.59 9.86
CA GLY A 69 -5.31 -16.63 10.53
C GLY A 69 -6.59 -16.11 11.17
N LYS A 70 -6.88 -16.56 12.41
CA LYS A 70 -8.11 -16.22 13.15
C LYS A 70 -8.29 -14.71 13.37
N ARG A 71 -7.20 -13.96 13.62
CA ARG A 71 -7.26 -12.51 13.82
C ARG A 71 -7.65 -11.78 12.54
N TRP A 72 -7.09 -12.20 11.41
CA TRP A 72 -7.47 -11.71 10.09
C TRP A 72 -8.94 -12.02 9.79
N ALA A 73 -9.34 -13.28 9.96
CA ALA A 73 -10.71 -13.73 9.67
C ALA A 73 -11.75 -12.94 10.47
N LYS A 74 -11.49 -12.72 11.77
CA LYS A 74 -12.35 -11.91 12.64
C LYS A 74 -12.47 -10.48 12.13
N ARG A 75 -11.35 -9.81 11.83
CA ARG A 75 -11.35 -8.40 11.37
C ARG A 75 -11.98 -8.26 9.98
N ARG A 76 -11.71 -9.19 9.07
CA ARG A 76 -12.29 -9.20 7.72
C ARG A 76 -13.80 -9.39 7.76
N ARG A 77 -14.30 -10.30 8.59
CA ARG A 77 -15.74 -10.52 8.79
C ARG A 77 -16.46 -9.25 9.25
N LEU A 78 -15.84 -8.45 10.13
CA LEU A 78 -16.43 -7.19 10.60
C LEU A 78 -16.50 -6.11 9.52
N ILE A 79 -15.51 -6.05 8.63
CA ILE A 79 -15.39 -4.99 7.62
C ILE A 79 -16.19 -5.32 6.34
N THR A 80 -16.31 -6.60 5.99
CA THR A 80 -16.94 -7.05 4.73
C THR A 80 -18.35 -6.47 4.50
N PRO A 81 -19.25 -6.38 5.51
CA PRO A 81 -20.58 -5.80 5.32
C PRO A 81 -20.60 -4.37 4.78
N ALA A 82 -19.56 -3.57 5.05
CA ALA A 82 -19.45 -2.19 4.53
C ALA A 82 -19.27 -2.15 3.00
N PHE A 83 -18.87 -3.26 2.39
CA PHE A 83 -18.61 -3.41 0.96
C PHE A 83 -19.68 -4.26 0.26
N HIS A 84 -20.83 -4.50 0.88
CA HIS A 84 -21.98 -5.12 0.20
C HIS A 84 -22.57 -4.16 -0.84
N LEU A 85 -23.20 -4.71 -1.89
CA LEU A 85 -23.73 -3.94 -3.02
C LEU A 85 -24.59 -2.73 -2.62
N GLU A 86 -25.51 -2.92 -1.67
CA GLU A 86 -26.40 -1.85 -1.19
C GLU A 86 -25.66 -0.73 -0.45
N LYS A 87 -24.50 -1.03 0.15
CA LYS A 87 -23.62 -0.01 0.76
C LYS A 87 -22.76 0.67 -0.31
N LEU A 88 -22.27 -0.08 -1.30
CA LEU A 88 -21.51 0.46 -2.43
C LEU A 88 -22.36 1.45 -3.26
N LYS A 89 -23.63 1.14 -3.53
CA LYS A 89 -24.55 2.06 -4.21
C LYS A 89 -24.65 3.42 -3.50
N LYS A 90 -24.63 3.43 -2.17
CA LYS A 90 -24.66 4.65 -1.35
C LYS A 90 -23.36 5.46 -1.41
N MET A 91 -22.26 4.87 -1.88
CA MET A 91 -20.98 5.57 -2.07
C MET A 91 -20.88 6.31 -3.41
N VAL A 92 -21.71 5.97 -4.40
CA VAL A 92 -21.69 6.57 -5.75
C VAL A 92 -21.76 8.11 -5.74
N PRO A 93 -22.61 8.77 -4.93
CA PRO A 93 -22.64 10.24 -4.86
C PRO A 93 -21.32 10.85 -4.37
N ALA A 94 -20.61 10.17 -3.47
CA ALA A 94 -19.30 10.61 -2.99
C ALA A 94 -18.23 10.50 -4.09
N PHE A 95 -18.30 9.45 -4.92
CA PHE A 95 -17.43 9.31 -6.10
C PHE A 95 -17.68 10.45 -7.08
N SER A 96 -18.95 10.68 -7.44
CA SER A 96 -19.34 11.75 -8.38
C SER A 96 -18.88 13.13 -7.89
N THR A 97 -19.17 13.47 -6.63
CA THR A 97 -18.73 14.74 -6.02
C THR A 97 -17.20 14.92 -6.09
N SER A 98 -16.44 13.86 -5.84
CA SER A 98 -14.97 13.90 -5.88
C SER A 98 -14.45 14.12 -7.31
N CYS A 99 -15.03 13.42 -8.29
CA CYS A 99 -14.69 13.57 -9.71
C CYS A 99 -15.07 14.96 -10.25
N LEU A 100 -16.26 15.46 -9.93
CA LEU A 100 -16.71 16.81 -10.32
C LEU A 100 -15.80 17.89 -9.72
N GLY A 101 -15.36 17.70 -8.47
CA GLY A 101 -14.39 18.60 -7.84
C GLY A 101 -13.03 18.60 -8.56
N LEU A 102 -12.54 17.43 -9.00
CA LEU A 102 -11.33 17.32 -9.81
C LEU A 102 -11.47 18.06 -11.14
N ILE A 103 -12.52 17.77 -11.90
CA ILE A 103 -12.81 18.40 -13.20
C ILE A 103 -12.95 19.91 -13.03
N GLY A 104 -13.65 20.36 -11.99
CA GLY A 104 -13.80 21.79 -11.69
C GLY A 104 -12.48 22.49 -11.40
N ARG A 105 -11.53 21.83 -10.71
CA ARG A 105 -10.17 22.37 -10.53
C ARG A 105 -9.41 22.43 -11.85
N TRP A 106 -9.44 21.37 -12.65
CA TRP A 106 -8.74 21.33 -13.94
C TRP A 106 -9.25 22.40 -14.91
N LYS A 107 -10.58 22.59 -14.99
CA LYS A 107 -11.19 23.67 -15.78
C LYS A 107 -10.71 25.08 -15.38
N LYS A 108 -10.35 25.29 -14.11
CA LYS A 108 -9.81 26.57 -13.62
C LYS A 108 -8.33 26.76 -13.93
N LEU A 109 -7.58 25.68 -14.10
CA LEU A 109 -6.15 25.72 -14.42
C LEU A 109 -5.90 26.02 -15.90
N VAL A 110 -6.83 25.63 -16.76
CA VAL A 110 -6.78 25.91 -18.19
C VAL A 110 -7.35 27.30 -18.45
N SER A 111 -6.52 28.24 -18.89
CA SER A 111 -6.99 29.56 -19.35
C SER A 111 -7.82 29.41 -20.64
N PRO A 112 -8.72 30.35 -20.97
CA PRO A 112 -9.63 30.20 -22.12
C PRO A 112 -8.94 30.04 -23.49
N GLN A 113 -7.64 30.34 -23.59
CA GLN A 113 -6.83 30.23 -24.82
C GLN A 113 -5.61 29.31 -24.65
N GLY A 114 -5.49 28.59 -23.53
CA GLY A 114 -4.25 27.90 -23.16
C GLY A 114 -4.40 26.40 -23.00
N SER A 115 -3.26 25.77 -22.73
CA SER A 115 -3.16 24.42 -22.20
C SER A 115 -2.40 24.47 -20.86
N HIS A 116 -2.58 23.46 -20.02
CA HIS A 116 -1.89 23.36 -18.73
C HIS A 116 -1.35 21.94 -18.56
N GLU A 117 -0.06 21.82 -18.29
CA GLU A 117 0.57 20.54 -17.97
C GLU A 117 0.32 20.18 -16.50
N LEU A 118 0.00 18.91 -16.24
CA LEU A 118 -0.32 18.44 -14.88
C LEU A 118 0.21 17.02 -14.63
N ASP A 119 0.66 16.78 -13.41
CA ASP A 119 1.02 15.45 -12.94
C ASP A 119 -0.26 14.65 -12.59
N VAL A 120 -0.68 13.79 -13.52
CA VAL A 120 -1.87 12.95 -13.37
C VAL A 120 -1.73 11.98 -12.19
N ALA A 121 -0.52 11.53 -11.86
CA ALA A 121 -0.31 10.58 -10.77
C ALA A 121 -0.64 11.23 -9.42
N VAL A 122 -0.20 12.47 -9.20
CA VAL A 122 -0.55 13.24 -7.99
C VAL A 122 -2.05 13.51 -7.94
N GLU A 123 -2.65 13.90 -9.06
CA GLU A 123 -4.07 14.22 -9.12
C GLU A 123 -4.96 13.00 -8.84
N PHE A 124 -4.61 11.83 -9.35
CA PHE A 124 -5.35 10.59 -9.10
C PHE A 124 -5.15 10.05 -7.68
N GLN A 125 -3.95 10.20 -7.11
CA GLN A 125 -3.75 9.91 -5.68
C GLN A 125 -4.65 10.80 -4.81
N ASN A 126 -4.74 12.10 -5.12
CA ASN A 126 -5.59 13.04 -4.40
C ASN A 126 -7.08 12.70 -4.59
N LEU A 127 -7.50 12.32 -5.80
CA LEU A 127 -8.86 11.87 -6.07
C LEU A 127 -9.21 10.62 -5.25
N ALA A 128 -8.36 9.60 -5.25
CA ALA A 128 -8.55 8.38 -4.47
C ALA A 128 -8.65 8.68 -2.96
N GLY A 129 -7.78 9.55 -2.45
CA GLY A 129 -7.83 10.03 -1.07
C GLY A 129 -9.14 10.73 -0.72
N ASN A 130 -9.60 11.64 -1.58
CA ASN A 130 -10.87 12.34 -1.39
C ASN A 130 -12.07 11.38 -1.42
N VAL A 131 -12.06 10.43 -2.34
CA VAL A 131 -13.08 9.38 -2.43
C VAL A 131 -13.14 8.56 -1.14
N ILE A 132 -12.00 8.01 -0.71
CA ILE A 132 -11.91 7.21 0.52
C ILE A 132 -12.35 8.03 1.74
N ALA A 133 -11.89 9.27 1.84
CA ALA A 133 -12.25 10.16 2.93
C ALA A 133 -13.76 10.42 2.97
N ARG A 134 -14.39 10.76 1.84
CA ARG A 134 -15.84 11.01 1.78
C ARG A 134 -16.67 9.77 2.07
N THR A 135 -16.27 8.61 1.54
CA THR A 135 -17.02 7.37 1.74
C THR A 135 -16.80 6.72 3.10
N GLY A 136 -15.60 6.86 3.65
CA GLY A 136 -15.19 6.20 4.89
C GLY A 136 -15.45 7.03 6.14
N PHE A 137 -15.36 8.36 6.04
CA PHE A 137 -15.46 9.27 7.19
C PHE A 137 -16.72 10.16 7.14
N GLY A 138 -17.45 10.20 6.01
CA GLY A 138 -18.74 10.89 5.91
C GLY A 138 -18.67 12.36 6.32
N SER A 139 -19.32 12.71 7.43
CA SER A 139 -19.33 14.06 8.01
C SER A 139 -17.96 14.53 8.50
N SER A 140 -17.03 13.62 8.78
CA SER A 140 -15.64 13.92 9.17
C SER A 140 -14.68 13.82 7.98
N TYR A 141 -15.14 14.18 6.78
CA TYR A 141 -14.36 14.09 5.53
C TYR A 141 -13.01 14.80 5.64
N GLU A 142 -12.97 15.99 6.24
CA GLU A 142 -11.78 16.83 6.39
C GLU A 142 -10.73 16.16 7.28
N GLU A 143 -11.16 15.49 8.34
CA GLU A 143 -10.31 14.68 9.20
C GLU A 143 -9.80 13.43 8.45
N GLY A 144 -10.68 12.74 7.72
CA GLY A 144 -10.31 11.62 6.86
C GLY A 144 -9.27 11.99 5.80
N LYS A 145 -9.41 13.17 5.19
CA LYS A 145 -8.45 13.72 4.24
C LYS A 145 -7.11 13.98 4.92
N ARG A 146 -7.12 14.56 6.13
CA ARG A 146 -5.90 14.79 6.92
C ARG A 146 -5.18 13.47 7.23
N ILE A 147 -5.92 12.43 7.61
CA ILE A 147 -5.36 11.09 7.85
C ILE A 147 -4.71 10.52 6.58
N PHE A 148 -5.36 10.66 5.42
CA PHE A 148 -4.80 10.17 4.16
C PHE A 148 -3.48 10.89 3.79
N GLU A 149 -3.40 12.21 3.97
CA GLU A 149 -2.16 12.96 3.75
C GLU A 149 -1.03 12.51 4.70
N LEU A 150 -1.35 12.28 5.96
CA LEU A 150 -0.40 11.75 6.94
C LEU A 150 0.07 10.34 6.54
N GLN A 151 -0.82 9.47 6.08
CA GLN A 151 -0.45 8.14 5.58
C GLN A 151 0.44 8.22 4.32
N LYS A 152 0.20 9.18 3.43
CA LYS A 152 1.05 9.43 2.24
C LYS A 152 2.46 9.87 2.64
N GLU A 153 2.56 10.82 3.59
CA GLU A 153 3.84 11.26 4.15
C GLU A 153 4.58 10.08 4.80
N GLN A 154 3.88 9.28 5.61
CA GLN A 154 4.43 8.13 6.29
C GLN A 154 4.93 7.08 5.28
N ALA A 155 4.17 6.80 4.22
CA ALA A 155 4.54 5.86 3.17
C ALA A 155 5.84 6.28 2.47
N LYS A 156 5.98 7.58 2.15
CA LYS A 156 7.22 8.14 1.58
C LYS A 156 8.40 7.97 2.52
N LEU A 157 8.24 8.31 3.80
CA LEU A 157 9.31 8.20 4.81
C LEU A 157 9.75 6.75 5.07
N VAL A 158 8.84 5.78 4.89
CA VAL A 158 9.13 4.35 5.02
C VAL A 158 9.81 3.84 3.75
N LEU A 159 9.34 4.23 2.56
CA LEU A 159 9.97 3.83 1.30
C LEU A 159 11.39 4.37 1.17
N GLU A 160 11.62 5.64 1.52
CA GLU A 160 12.97 6.22 1.56
C GLU A 160 13.88 5.46 2.52
N ALA A 161 13.38 5.07 3.69
CA ALA A 161 14.17 4.30 4.64
C ALA A 161 14.46 2.88 4.17
N TYR A 162 13.50 2.27 3.45
CA TYR A 162 13.68 0.96 2.84
C TYR A 162 14.74 0.99 1.73
N GLN A 163 14.73 2.02 0.88
CA GLN A 163 15.65 2.14 -0.26
C GLN A 163 17.06 2.62 0.14
N ASN A 164 17.18 3.46 1.18
CA ASN A 164 18.49 3.95 1.65
C ASN A 164 19.29 2.91 2.44
N ILE A 165 18.73 1.72 2.66
CA ILE A 165 19.40 0.60 3.31
C ILE A 165 19.86 -0.38 2.23
N TYR A 166 21.05 -0.14 1.68
CA TYR A 166 21.72 -1.14 0.86
C TYR A 166 23.22 -1.16 1.18
N ILE A 167 23.63 -2.07 2.07
CA ILE A 167 25.02 -2.51 2.22
C ILE A 167 25.03 -4.04 2.11
N PRO A 168 25.52 -4.60 1.00
CA PRO A 168 25.67 -6.05 0.85
C PRO A 168 26.47 -6.65 2.02
N GLY A 169 25.93 -7.68 2.69
CA GLY A 169 26.60 -8.37 3.80
C GLY A 169 26.39 -7.78 5.20
N PHE A 170 25.82 -6.57 5.34
CA PHE A 170 25.64 -5.88 6.64
C PHE A 170 24.17 -5.68 7.00
N SER A 171 23.40 -6.76 7.12
CA SER A 171 21.99 -6.74 7.59
C SER A 171 21.80 -6.05 8.97
N PHE A 172 22.86 -5.94 9.77
CA PHE A 172 22.81 -5.34 11.11
C PHE A 172 22.78 -3.80 11.13
N THR A 173 23.44 -3.11 10.19
CA THR A 173 23.50 -1.62 10.17
C THR A 173 22.18 -0.99 9.72
N ALA A 174 21.45 -1.67 8.83
CA ALA A 174 20.06 -1.40 8.46
C ALA A 174 19.13 -1.23 9.68
N TYR A 175 19.28 -2.15 10.63
CA TYR A 175 18.43 -2.21 11.82
C TYR A 175 18.74 -1.08 12.80
N LEU A 176 20.03 -0.73 12.94
CA LEU A 176 20.49 0.34 13.82
C LEU A 176 20.18 1.75 13.27
N TYR A 177 20.23 1.96 11.95
CA TYR A 177 19.95 3.26 11.33
C TYR A 177 18.54 3.79 11.65
N ARG A 178 17.59 2.88 11.91
CA ARG A 178 16.24 3.22 12.36
C ARG A 178 16.18 3.86 13.75
N PHE A 179 17.15 3.56 14.62
CA PHE A 179 17.25 4.11 15.97
C PHE A 179 18.08 5.39 16.03
N ILE A 180 18.76 5.77 14.94
CA ILE A 180 19.48 7.04 14.88
C ILE A 180 18.46 8.19 14.89
N PRO A 181 18.59 9.17 15.78
CA PRO A 181 17.61 10.24 15.98
C PRO A 181 17.66 11.32 14.88
N THR A 182 17.58 10.93 13.61
CA THR A 182 17.47 11.84 12.47
C THR A 182 16.09 12.54 12.46
N LYS A 183 16.00 13.75 11.89
CA LYS A 183 14.72 14.46 11.72
C LYS A 183 13.65 13.59 11.05
N LYS A 184 14.04 12.84 10.01
CA LYS A 184 13.17 11.92 9.28
C LYS A 184 12.69 10.74 10.13
N ASN A 185 13.58 10.13 10.94
CA ASN A 185 13.19 9.04 11.83
C ASN A 185 12.24 9.53 12.93
N LYS A 186 12.53 10.68 13.56
CA LYS A 186 11.63 11.30 14.55
C LYS A 186 10.24 11.56 13.96
N ARG A 187 10.19 12.15 12.76
CA ARG A 187 8.93 12.42 12.05
C ARG A 187 8.16 11.13 11.70
N ARG A 188 8.85 10.07 11.25
CA ARG A 188 8.24 8.77 10.94
C ARG A 188 7.49 8.19 12.15
N TYR A 189 8.06 8.32 13.35
CA TYR A 189 7.43 7.83 14.58
C TYR A 189 6.35 8.76 15.14
N SER A 190 6.41 10.07 14.86
CA SER A 190 5.38 11.02 15.32
C SER A 190 4.09 11.03 14.49
N ILE A 191 4.12 10.47 13.27
CA ILE A 191 2.93 10.36 12.39
C ILE A 191 2.13 9.07 12.69
N CYS A 192 2.73 8.11 13.40
CA CYS A 192 2.11 6.83 13.77
C CYS A 192 1.06 6.98 14.87
#